data_AF-A0A2I0XF60-F1
#
_entry.id   AF-A0A2I0XF60-F1
#
_cell.length_a   1.000
_cell.length_b   1.000
_cell.length_c   1.000
_cell.angle_alpha   90.00
_cell.angle_beta   90.00
_cell.angle_gamma   90.00
#
_symmetry.space_group_name_H-M   'P 1'
#
loop_
_entity.id
_entity.type
_entity.pdbx_description
1 polymer ?
#
loop_
_entity_poly.entity_id
_entity_poly.type
_entity_poly.pdbx_seq_one_letter_code
_entity_poly.pdbx_strand_id
1 'polypeptide(L)'
;MRGEFNGLKALILKDNPQAFYIHYFAHQLQLCLVAVAKNHWQVKHLFEMTSRIVNTVGASCKRNDTLKTIQRDKILFHLSSGELDAGRGLNQETNLHRAGDTRWNSHFQTLISLTKMYASVLEVLEIVKEEGIHDQQSVEAGVLIERFVFLFFLCVWTLFCDTKGGVGLW
;
A
#
# COMPACT_ATOMS: atom_id res chain seq x y z
N MET A 1 3.02 -23.95 16.65
CA MET A 1 4.19 -24.38 17.48
C MET A 1 3.95 -24.34 18.99
N ARG A 2 2.71 -24.12 19.46
CA ARG A 2 2.28 -24.60 20.77
C ARG A 2 1.13 -25.57 20.50
N GLY A 3 1.42 -26.84 20.72
CA GLY A 3 0.52 -27.98 20.57
C GLY A 3 1.23 -29.17 21.21
N GLU A 4 0.47 -30.05 21.86
CA GLU A 4 0.95 -31.10 22.77
C GLU A 4 2.08 -31.98 22.21
N PHE A 5 2.16 -32.15 20.89
CA PHE A 5 3.07 -33.13 20.27
C PHE A 5 4.32 -32.55 19.61
N ASN A 6 4.61 -31.25 19.73
CA ASN A 6 5.73 -30.55 19.07
C ASN A 6 5.82 -30.69 17.52
N GLY A 7 4.96 -31.51 16.89
CA GLY A 7 4.75 -31.67 15.46
C GLY A 7 6.00 -31.53 14.59
N LEU A 8 5.93 -30.60 13.64
CA LEU A 8 6.96 -30.26 12.66
C LEU A 8 8.35 -30.01 13.28
N LYS A 9 8.44 -29.45 14.50
CA LYS A 9 9.73 -29.21 15.17
C LYS A 9 10.43 -30.51 15.53
N ALA A 10 9.69 -31.51 16.00
CA ALA A 10 10.25 -32.82 16.34
C ALA A 10 10.71 -33.57 15.09
N LEU A 11 9.97 -33.45 13.98
CA LEU A 11 10.37 -34.02 12.68
C LEU A 11 11.65 -33.38 12.14
N ILE A 12 11.74 -32.04 12.17
CA ILE A 12 12.94 -31.30 11.73
C ILE A 12 14.17 -31.67 12.57
N LEU A 13 14.01 -31.80 13.90
CA LEU A 13 15.11 -32.20 14.79
C LEU A 13 15.51 -33.69 14.63
N LYS A 14 14.59 -34.55 14.20
CA LYS A 14 14.89 -35.94 13.88
C LYS A 14 15.76 -36.05 12.62
N ASP A 15 15.45 -35.27 11.59
CA ASP A 15 16.17 -35.29 10.32
C ASP A 15 17.47 -34.46 10.36
N ASN A 16 17.51 -33.40 11.17
CA ASN A 16 18.70 -32.59 11.40
C ASN A 16 18.82 -32.22 12.90
N PRO A 17 19.61 -32.97 13.69
CA PRO A 17 19.81 -32.71 15.12
C PRO A 17 20.41 -31.34 15.44
N GLN A 18 21.08 -30.71 14.47
CA GLN A 18 21.67 -29.38 14.62
C GLN A 18 20.73 -28.24 14.18
N ALA A 19 19.52 -28.55 13.71
CA ALA A 19 18.57 -27.53 13.29
C ALA A 19 18.12 -26.68 14.48
N PHE A 20 18.48 -25.40 14.48
CA PHE A 20 17.98 -24.42 15.42
C PHE A 20 16.87 -23.60 14.76
N TYR A 21 15.71 -23.55 15.42
CA TYR A 21 14.63 -22.68 15.00
C TYR A 21 14.75 -21.32 15.70
N ILE A 22 15.00 -20.26 14.94
CA ILE A 22 14.96 -18.89 15.47
C ILE A 22 13.52 -18.41 15.41
N HIS A 23 12.80 -18.57 16.53
CA HIS A 23 11.51 -17.93 16.69
C HIS A 23 11.68 -16.42 16.63
N TYR A 24 10.72 -15.70 16.06
CA TYR A 24 10.67 -14.23 16.10
C TYR A 24 11.66 -13.46 15.22
N PHE A 25 12.60 -14.07 14.47
CA PHE A 25 13.57 -13.30 13.66
C PHE A 25 12.89 -12.36 12.64
N ALA A 26 11.88 -12.85 11.91
CA ALA A 26 11.10 -12.02 10.98
C ALA A 26 10.39 -10.86 11.69
N HIS A 27 9.89 -11.09 12.90
CA HIS A 27 9.23 -10.05 13.70
C HIS A 27 10.23 -9.02 14.26
N GLN A 28 11.39 -9.47 14.74
CA GLN A 28 12.48 -8.60 15.21
C GLN A 28 13.04 -7.76 14.08
N LEU A 29 13.26 -8.36 12.89
CA LEU A 29 13.66 -7.64 11.69
C LEU A 29 12.60 -6.59 11.30
N GLN A 30 11.32 -6.97 11.36
CA GLN A 30 10.22 -6.03 11.08
C GLN A 30 10.19 -4.87 12.07
N LEU A 31 10.35 -5.11 13.37
CA LEU A 31 10.40 -4.05 14.38
C LEU A 31 11.62 -3.14 14.19
N CYS A 32 12.80 -3.72 13.92
CA CYS A 32 14.01 -2.97 13.63
C CYS A 32 13.83 -2.07 12.40
N LEU A 33 13.30 -2.62 11.30
CA LEU A 33 13.01 -1.87 10.08
C LEU A 33 12.03 -0.72 10.35
N VAL A 34 10.95 -0.96 11.11
CA VAL A 34 9.99 0.09 11.50
C VAL A 34 10.68 1.16 12.33
N ALA A 35 11.51 0.79 13.30
CA ALA A 35 12.22 1.73 14.15
C ALA A 35 13.19 2.61 13.36
N VAL A 36 14.00 2.01 12.48
CA VAL A 36 14.94 2.73 11.61
C VAL A 36 14.18 3.65 10.64
N ALA A 37 13.13 3.14 9.99
CA ALA A 37 12.30 3.91 9.07
C ALA A 37 11.65 5.14 9.74
N LYS A 38 11.14 4.98 10.97
CA LYS A 38 10.53 6.08 11.74
C LYS A 38 11.52 7.18 12.12
N ASN A 39 12.81 6.85 12.25
CA ASN A 39 13.86 7.81 12.57
C ASN A 39 14.35 8.59 11.34
N HIS A 40 13.99 8.18 10.13
CA HIS A 40 14.35 8.88 8.90
C HIS A 40 13.22 9.83 8.48
N TRP A 41 13.47 11.14 8.49
CA TRP A 41 12.42 12.15 8.35
C TRP A 41 11.63 12.04 7.04
N GLN A 42 12.30 11.74 5.92
CA GLN A 42 11.65 11.56 4.61
C GLN A 42 10.67 10.38 4.61
N VAL A 43 11.04 9.29 5.28
CA VAL A 43 10.24 8.06 5.33
C VAL A 43 9.04 8.27 6.24
N LYS A 44 9.25 8.93 7.39
CA LYS A 44 8.16 9.36 8.25
C LYS A 44 7.17 10.27 7.51
N HIS A 45 7.66 11.29 6.82
CA HIS A 45 6.83 12.21 6.04
C HIS A 45 6.04 11.49 4.95
N LEU A 46 6.64 10.52 4.24
CA LEU A 46 5.95 9.69 3.26
C LEU A 46 4.76 8.92 3.87
N PHE A 47 4.95 8.32 5.04
CA PHE A 47 3.89 7.56 5.72
C PHE A 47 2.80 8.44 6.31
N GLU A 48 3.16 9.63 6.80
CA GLU A 48 2.17 10.64 7.21
C GLU A 48 1.32 11.10 6.03
N MET A 49 1.94 11.37 4.88
CA MET A 49 1.24 11.77 3.66
C MET A 49 0.28 10.68 3.16
N THR A 50 0.74 9.43 3.09
CA THR A 50 -0.12 8.30 2.68
C THR A 50 -1.26 8.06 3.67
N SER A 51 -1.01 8.19 4.98
CA SER A 51 -2.06 8.11 6.00
C SER A 51 -3.10 9.21 5.83
N ARG A 52 -2.68 10.47 5.56
CA ARG A 52 -3.59 11.58 5.29
C ARG A 52 -4.46 11.32 4.07
N ILE A 53 -3.89 10.85 2.97
CA ILE A 53 -4.67 10.48 1.76
C ILE A 53 -5.72 9.43 2.09
N VAL A 54 -5.33 8.32 2.73
CA VAL A 54 -6.26 7.24 3.09
C VAL A 54 -7.34 7.74 4.03
N ASN A 55 -7.01 8.60 4.98
CA ASN A 55 -7.99 9.15 5.92
C ASN A 55 -8.93 10.15 5.26
N THR A 56 -8.46 11.02 4.36
CA THR A 56 -9.31 11.99 3.65
C THR A 56 -10.32 11.29 2.74
N VAL A 57 -9.87 10.28 1.99
CA VAL A 57 -10.71 9.46 1.11
C VAL A 57 -11.63 8.55 1.92
N GLY A 58 -11.13 7.95 3.00
CA GLY A 58 -11.89 7.04 3.86
C GLY A 58 -12.67 7.72 5.00
N ALA A 59 -12.71 9.05 5.07
CA ALA A 59 -13.31 9.79 6.18
C ALA A 59 -14.84 9.64 6.26
N SER A 60 -15.51 9.32 5.15
CA SER A 60 -16.95 9.12 5.12
C SER A 60 -17.34 7.94 4.25
N CYS A 61 -18.48 7.31 4.57
CA CYS A 61 -19.05 6.24 3.75
C CYS A 61 -19.31 6.73 2.32
N LYS A 62 -19.82 7.97 2.16
CA LYS A 62 -20.04 8.60 0.85
C LYS A 62 -18.78 8.57 -0.01
N ARG A 63 -17.63 9.05 0.50
CA ARG A 63 -16.37 9.09 -0.26
C ARG A 63 -15.85 7.70 -0.58
N ASN A 64 -16.01 6.75 0.33
CA ASN A 64 -15.61 5.36 0.10
C ASN A 64 -16.48 4.68 -0.98
N ASP A 65 -17.79 4.94 -0.98
CA ASP A 65 -18.69 4.43 -2.02
C ASP A 65 -18.38 5.07 -3.37
N THR A 66 -18.11 6.37 -3.41
CA THR A 66 -17.63 7.08 -4.61
C THR A 66 -16.33 6.46 -5.14
N LEU A 67 -15.34 6.21 -4.28
CA LEU A 67 -14.08 5.56 -4.65
C LEU A 67 -14.32 4.21 -5.34
N LYS A 68 -15.20 3.38 -4.76
CA LYS A 68 -15.52 2.06 -5.30
C LYS A 68 -16.24 2.16 -6.64
N THR A 69 -17.17 3.09 -6.80
CA THR A 69 -17.86 3.31 -8.08
C THR A 69 -16.88 3.72 -9.16
N ILE A 70 -16.06 4.74 -8.91
CA ILE A 70 -15.02 5.20 -9.84
C ILE A 70 -14.08 4.05 -10.21
N GLN A 71 -13.62 3.27 -9.23
CA GLN A 71 -12.73 2.14 -9.49
C GLN A 71 -13.39 1.07 -10.36
N ARG A 72 -14.67 0.75 -10.10
CA ARG A 72 -15.42 -0.23 -10.90
C ARG A 72 -15.61 0.25 -12.33
N ASP A 73 -15.93 1.53 -12.52
CA ASP A 73 -16.13 2.11 -13.85
C ASP A 73 -14.83 2.10 -14.67
N LYS A 74 -13.69 2.45 -14.04
CA LYS A 74 -12.37 2.34 -14.69
C LYS A 74 -12.03 0.89 -15.05
N ILE A 75 -12.25 -0.07 -14.14
CA ILE A 75 -12.04 -1.49 -14.44
C ILE A 75 -12.91 -1.92 -15.62
N LEU A 76 -14.19 -1.56 -15.64
CA LEU A 76 -15.11 -1.91 -16.72
C LEU A 76 -14.67 -1.31 -18.06
N PHE A 77 -14.25 -0.04 -18.05
CA PHE A 77 -13.68 0.63 -19.22
C PHE A 77 -12.47 -0.14 -19.77
N HIS A 78 -11.47 -0.44 -18.93
CA HIS A 78 -10.27 -1.17 -19.35
C HIS A 78 -10.54 -2.63 -19.77
N LEU A 79 -11.57 -3.28 -19.20
CA LEU A 79 -12.04 -4.58 -19.66
C LEU A 79 -12.64 -4.47 -21.07
N SER A 80 -13.47 -3.46 -21.31
CA SER A 80 -14.09 -3.24 -22.63
C SER A 80 -13.09 -2.83 -23.71
N SER A 81 -12.00 -2.13 -23.35
CA SER A 81 -10.93 -1.77 -24.27
C SER A 81 -9.95 -2.91 -24.53
N GLY A 82 -10.06 -4.02 -23.78
CA GLY A 82 -9.16 -5.17 -23.88
C GLY A 82 -7.79 -4.94 -23.22
N GLU A 83 -7.64 -3.90 -22.40
CA GLU A 83 -6.42 -3.61 -21.64
C GLU A 83 -6.30 -4.44 -20.35
N LEU A 84 -7.43 -4.97 -19.85
CA LEU A 84 -7.46 -5.89 -18.72
C LEU A 84 -8.08 -7.22 -19.12
N ASP A 85 -7.51 -8.30 -18.57
CA ASP A 85 -8.09 -9.63 -18.66
C ASP A 85 -9.20 -9.82 -17.61
N ALA A 86 -10.27 -10.50 -18.02
CA ALA A 86 -11.27 -11.02 -17.10
C ALA A 86 -10.85 -12.40 -16.57
N GLY A 87 -10.98 -12.63 -15.27
CA GLY A 87 -10.63 -13.92 -14.68
C GLY A 87 -10.98 -14.03 -13.20
N ARG A 88 -11.03 -15.27 -12.70
CA ARG A 88 -11.34 -15.52 -11.29
C ARG A 88 -10.23 -14.97 -10.39
N GLY A 89 -10.57 -13.99 -9.56
CA GLY A 89 -9.62 -13.33 -8.66
C GLY A 89 -8.95 -12.08 -9.24
N LEU A 90 -9.18 -11.77 -10.52
CA LEU A 90 -8.73 -10.52 -11.15
C LEU A 90 -9.75 -9.41 -10.91
N ASN A 91 -9.26 -8.16 -10.82
CA ASN A 91 -10.08 -6.95 -10.76
C ASN A 91 -11.16 -6.96 -9.66
N GLN A 92 -10.92 -7.70 -8.57
CA GLN A 92 -11.83 -7.73 -7.44
C GLN A 92 -11.96 -6.34 -6.83
N GLU A 93 -13.13 -6.08 -6.26
CA GLU A 93 -13.33 -4.86 -5.48
C GLU A 93 -12.37 -4.82 -4.30
N THR A 94 -11.57 -3.76 -4.22
CA THR A 94 -10.61 -3.53 -3.13
C THR A 94 -10.89 -2.22 -2.42
N ASN A 95 -10.51 -2.16 -1.14
CA ASN A 95 -10.52 -0.91 -0.37
C ASN A 95 -9.08 -0.43 -0.15
N LEU A 96 -8.94 0.85 0.19
CA LEU A 96 -7.65 1.34 0.69
C LEU A 96 -7.33 0.68 2.03
N HIS A 97 -6.16 0.08 2.12
CA HIS A 97 -5.67 -0.46 3.38
C HIS A 97 -5.22 0.69 4.28
N ARG A 98 -5.73 0.75 5.52
CA ARG A 98 -5.19 1.64 6.55
C ARG A 98 -3.95 0.99 7.18
N ALA A 99 -2.85 1.72 7.20
CA ALA A 99 -1.64 1.28 7.87
C ALA A 99 -1.85 1.26 9.39
N GLY A 100 -1.34 0.23 10.06
CA GLY A 100 -1.29 0.13 11.51
C GLY A 100 0.13 0.34 12.03
N ASP A 101 0.25 1.04 13.16
CA ASP A 101 1.53 1.57 13.67
C ASP A 101 2.60 0.53 14.02
N THR A 102 2.18 -0.73 14.18
CA THR A 102 3.00 -1.83 14.72
C THR A 102 3.51 -2.79 13.66
N ARG A 103 3.02 -2.71 12.41
CA ARG A 103 3.34 -3.70 11.38
C ARG A 103 3.72 -3.03 10.06
N TRP A 104 5.02 -3.03 9.72
CA TRP A 104 5.53 -2.63 8.39
C TRP A 104 4.71 -3.17 7.21
N ASN A 105 4.32 -4.46 7.27
CA ASN A 105 3.52 -5.06 6.20
C ASN A 105 2.22 -4.29 5.94
N SER A 106 1.58 -3.68 6.95
CA SER A 106 0.38 -2.88 6.74
C SER A 106 0.66 -1.59 5.95
N HIS A 107 1.76 -0.89 6.25
CA HIS A 107 2.21 0.27 5.47
C HIS A 107 2.50 -0.11 4.02
N PHE A 108 3.16 -1.26 3.81
CA PHE A 108 3.42 -1.78 2.48
C PHE A 108 2.13 -2.10 1.71
N GLN A 109 1.15 -2.76 2.36
CA GLN A 109 -0.16 -3.01 1.75
C GLN A 109 -0.92 -1.72 1.43
N THR A 110 -0.81 -0.69 2.28
CA THR A 110 -1.36 0.64 2.00
C THR A 110 -0.77 1.23 0.73
N LEU A 111 0.56 1.23 0.59
CA LEU A 111 1.25 1.72 -0.61
C LEU A 111 0.79 0.97 -1.86
N ILE A 112 0.74 -0.38 -1.81
CA ILE A 112 0.26 -1.20 -2.92
C ILE A 112 -1.18 -0.82 -3.29
N SER A 113 -2.07 -0.65 -2.32
CA SER A 113 -3.47 -0.28 -2.58
C SER A 113 -3.59 1.10 -3.23
N LEU A 114 -2.79 2.08 -2.78
CA LEU A 114 -2.76 3.42 -3.35
C LEU A 114 -2.21 3.42 -4.77
N THR A 115 -1.16 2.63 -5.07
CA THR A 115 -0.62 2.51 -6.43
C THR A 115 -1.65 1.88 -7.37
N LYS A 116 -2.34 0.81 -6.94
CA LYS A 116 -3.36 0.12 -7.75
C LYS A 116 -4.59 0.99 -8.02
N MET A 117 -4.98 1.81 -7.06
CA MET A 117 -6.18 2.66 -7.14
C MET A 117 -5.83 4.13 -7.42
N TYR A 118 -4.62 4.42 -7.92
CA TYR A 118 -4.08 5.77 -8.03
C TYR A 118 -5.05 6.75 -8.71
N ALA A 119 -5.53 6.40 -9.91
CA ALA A 119 -6.44 7.26 -10.67
C ALA A 119 -7.76 7.51 -9.93
N SER A 120 -8.32 6.49 -9.28
CA SER A 120 -9.59 6.59 -8.55
C SER A 120 -9.45 7.41 -7.27
N VAL A 121 -8.32 7.28 -6.57
CA VAL A 121 -8.01 8.08 -5.38
C VAL A 121 -7.82 9.55 -5.74
N LEU A 122 -7.14 9.83 -6.86
CA LEU A 122 -6.94 11.20 -7.34
C LEU A 122 -8.29 11.88 -7.63
N GLU A 123 -9.18 11.19 -8.33
CA GLU A 123 -10.51 11.68 -8.68
C GLU A 123 -11.39 11.94 -7.45
N VAL A 124 -11.33 11.08 -6.42
CA VAL A 124 -12.02 11.36 -5.15
C VAL A 124 -11.44 12.57 -4.44
N LEU A 125 -10.12 12.78 -4.45
CA LEU A 125 -9.51 13.97 -3.87
C LEU A 125 -9.93 15.25 -4.64
N GLU A 126 -10.07 15.18 -5.96
CA GLU A 126 -10.61 16.28 -6.78
C GLU A 126 -12.05 16.61 -6.39
N ILE A 127 -12.91 15.59 -6.24
CA ILE A 127 -14.28 15.77 -5.76
C ILE A 127 -14.29 16.44 -4.37
N VAL A 128 -13.44 16.01 -3.44
CA VAL A 128 -13.34 16.62 -2.10
C VAL A 128 -12.90 18.08 -2.18
N LYS A 129 -11.96 18.39 -3.08
CA LYS A 129 -11.49 19.76 -3.31
C LYS A 129 -12.61 20.65 -3.87
N GLU A 130 -13.45 20.13 -4.75
CA GLU A 130 -14.54 20.87 -5.38
C GLU A 130 -15.78 21.03 -4.48
N GLU A 131 -16.15 20.00 -3.71
CA GLU A 131 -17.31 20.04 -2.81
C GLU A 131 -17.12 21.03 -1.63
N GLY A 132 -15.88 21.22 -1.18
CA GLY A 132 -15.54 22.05 -0.02
C GLY A 132 -15.19 23.50 -0.36
N ILE A 133 -16.01 24.22 -1.12
CA ILE A 133 -15.71 25.62 -1.52
C ILE A 133 -15.39 26.46 -0.26
N HIS A 134 -14.09 26.76 -0.07
CA HIS A 134 -13.49 27.52 1.05
C HIS A 134 -13.41 26.86 2.44
N ASP A 135 -13.55 25.55 2.58
CA ASP A 135 -13.25 24.87 3.84
C ASP A 135 -11.81 24.32 3.93
N GLN A 136 -11.35 24.02 5.14
CA GLN A 136 -10.01 23.49 5.40
C GLN A 136 -9.76 22.15 4.68
N GLN A 137 -10.81 21.37 4.40
CA GLN A 137 -10.70 20.07 3.76
C GLN A 137 -10.41 20.20 2.26
N SER A 138 -10.99 21.20 1.59
CA SER A 138 -10.70 21.48 0.18
C SER A 138 -9.25 21.91 -0.03
N VAL A 139 -8.74 22.81 0.82
CA VAL A 139 -7.33 23.22 0.79
C VAL A 139 -6.42 22.02 1.03
N GLU A 140 -6.73 21.19 2.02
CA GLU A 140 -5.98 19.97 2.29
C GLU A 140 -6.01 19.00 1.11
N ALA A 141 -7.17 18.75 0.50
CA ALA A 141 -7.29 17.89 -0.67
C ALA A 141 -6.42 18.38 -1.84
N GLY A 142 -6.39 19.70 -2.10
CA GLY A 142 -5.50 20.29 -3.10
C GLY A 142 -4.02 19.99 -2.84
N VAL A 143 -3.55 20.17 -1.60
CA VAL A 143 -2.18 19.83 -1.21
C VAL A 143 -1.91 18.33 -1.34
N LEU A 144 -2.87 17.49 -0.95
CA LEU A 144 -2.73 16.03 -1.06
C LEU A 144 -2.63 15.58 -2.52
N ILE A 145 -3.36 16.20 -3.45
CA ILE A 145 -3.28 15.92 -4.89
C ILE A 145 -1.85 16.16 -5.40
N GLU A 146 -1.29 17.35 -5.19
CA GLU A 146 0.06 17.69 -5.66
C GLU A 146 1.10 16.71 -5.12
N ARG A 147 0.99 16.37 -3.83
CA ARG A 147 1.92 15.44 -3.17
C ARG A 147 1.73 14.00 -3.65
N PHE A 148 0.50 13.58 -3.91
CA PHE A 148 0.21 12.22 -4.37
C PHE A 148 0.69 12.00 -5.80
N VAL A 149 0.52 13.01 -6.67
CA VAL A 149 1.09 13.02 -8.02
C VAL A 149 2.61 12.90 -7.97
N PHE A 150 3.27 13.73 -7.14
CA PHE A 150 4.73 13.67 -6.97
C PHE A 150 5.21 12.28 -6.47
N LEU A 151 4.51 11.71 -5.49
CA LEU A 151 4.81 10.40 -4.93
C LEU A 151 4.69 9.30 -5.99
N PHE A 152 3.64 9.34 -6.81
CA PHE A 152 3.46 8.38 -7.89
C PHE A 152 4.56 8.49 -8.94
N PHE A 153 4.93 9.71 -9.35
CA PHE A 153 6.05 9.93 -10.26
C PHE A 153 7.37 9.37 -9.70
N LEU A 154 7.64 9.58 -8.41
CA LEU A 154 8.84 9.04 -7.77
C LEU A 154 8.84 7.50 -7.78
N CYS A 155 7.70 6.87 -7.48
CA CYS A 155 7.56 5.40 -7.52
C CYS A 155 7.78 4.84 -8.94
N VAL A 156 7.16 5.44 -9.96
CA VAL A 156 7.33 5.04 -11.36
C VAL A 156 8.77 5.25 -11.82
N TRP A 157 9.39 6.37 -11.43
CA TRP A 157 10.79 6.65 -11.72
C TRP A 157 11.72 5.61 -11.10
N THR A 158 11.53 5.25 -9.82
CA THR A 158 12.34 4.19 -9.18
C THR A 158 12.17 2.85 -9.87
N LEU A 159 10.94 2.46 -10.24
CA LEU A 159 10.69 1.21 -10.98
C LEU A 159 11.34 1.23 -12.37
N PHE A 160 11.35 2.39 -13.04
CA PHE A 160 12.03 2.56 -14.33
C PHE A 160 13.56 2.48 -14.20
N CYS A 161 14.13 3.08 -13.16
CA CYS A 161 15.56 2.96 -12.87
C CYS A 161 15.97 1.51 -12.56
N ASP A 162 15.17 0.79 -11.77
CA ASP A 162 15.44 -0.60 -11.41
C ASP A 162 15.31 -1.56 -12.61
N THR A 163 14.36 -1.31 -13.52
CA THR A 163 14.21 -2.10 -14.75
C THR A 163 15.28 -1.80 -15.80
N LYS A 164 15.93 -0.63 -15.75
CA LYS A 164 17.05 -0.28 -16.63
C LYS A 164 18.44 -0.52 -16.03
N GLY A 165 18.55 -0.80 -14.73
CA GLY A 165 19.80 -1.17 -14.04
C GLY A 165 20.26 -2.62 -14.26
N GLY A 166 19.50 -3.43 -15.00
CA GLY A 166 19.80 -4.83 -15.32
C GLY A 166 20.72 -5.07 -16.52
N VAL A 167 21.50 -4.07 -16.96
CA VAL A 167 22.52 -4.26 -18.00
C VAL A 167 23.88 -3.79 -17.48
N GLY A 168 24.62 -4.75 -16.91
CA GLY A 168 26.08 -4.86 -16.94
C GLY A 168 26.92 -3.77 -16.28
N LEU A 169 27.77 -4.21 -15.33
CA LEU A 169 29.19 -3.87 -15.14
C LEU A 169 29.60 -4.54 -13.80
N TRP A 170 30.10 -5.78 -13.82
CA TRP A 170 31.55 -6.06 -13.71
C TRP A 170 32.47 -4.89 -14.07
#